data_AF-A0A7S4PR74-F1
#
_entry.id   AF-A0A7S4PR74-F1
#
_cell.length_a   1.000
_cell.length_b   1.000
_cell.length_c   1.000
_cell.angle_alpha   90.00
_cell.angle_beta   90.00
_cell.angle_gamma   90.00
#
_symmetry.space_group_name_H-M   'P 1'
#
loop_
_entity.id
_entity.type
_entity.pdbx_description
1 polymer ?
#
loop_
_entity_poly.entity_id
_entity_poly.type
_entity_poly.pdbx_seq_one_letter_code
_entity_poly.pdbx_strand_id
1 'polypeptide(L)'
;GGLMEEEDELSTLSGAHRSYKEHGREGELISANRNHAQGEGLNLEGGKEKHRSDPSNEQLYGVAIQFKQHPSGVLCVNVIKEGGPAWGKGILPGDIIASVDGRDVLHEPFEKVSPLIKGPQGSVVSIGFLRPESEGSLEENGIPVGQHYTVKIRRQESVFGRSFGSGRNLVSSSGHGEKSKASREDPKDGDCEEDQAGAANLVARSQAIMQAAVVARVNANSAIMSAATRRNHHSLPSTLSDGLREEVQRKTKSDTYARGVMEQTKTEQMEHLTAYAQPVSAAERMELAAENASYQRQLRLRMKALKLEAKEEVAAQDDAAHEIPLISSRSAKSQEKTDKDSDVLSAQQLEDRDRARALKRMILSRKARPHSAVKGYGEHADWLEVVEQRRRVARESQALTHRSSRSKTKPPLQPMKPVTWQEECVEMVGVCRNCLTQAINAI
;
A
#
# COMPACT_ATOMS: atom_id res chain seq x y z
N GLY A 1 51.17 -33.48 -12.16
CA GLY A 1 50.60 -34.40 -11.15
C GLY A 1 49.84 -33.56 -10.15
N GLY A 2 48.66 -33.92 -9.69
CA GLY A 2 47.79 -35.04 -10.03
C GLY A 2 46.38 -34.63 -9.60
N LEU A 3 45.40 -34.99 -10.44
CA LEU A 3 43.98 -34.91 -10.15
C LEU A 3 43.66 -35.97 -9.08
N MET A 4 42.81 -35.63 -8.11
CA MET A 4 42.11 -36.62 -7.31
C MET A 4 40.61 -36.40 -7.48
N GLU A 5 40.05 -37.37 -8.19
CA GLU A 5 38.67 -37.79 -8.24
C GLU A 5 38.24 -38.27 -6.85
N GLU A 6 36.97 -38.05 -6.49
CA GLU A 6 36.24 -38.98 -5.62
C GLU A 6 34.80 -39.07 -6.14
N GLU A 7 34.48 -40.28 -6.56
CA GLU A 7 33.19 -40.75 -7.09
C GLU A 7 32.26 -41.20 -5.95
N ASP A 8 30.96 -41.16 -6.27
CA ASP A 8 29.94 -42.17 -5.99
C ASP A 8 29.82 -42.85 -4.62
N GLU A 9 28.73 -42.55 -3.92
CA GLU A 9 27.89 -43.60 -3.31
C GLU A 9 26.39 -43.29 -3.52
N LEU A 10 25.81 -44.02 -4.47
CA LEU A 10 24.38 -44.20 -4.69
C LEU A 10 23.92 -45.50 -4.02
N SER A 11 22.67 -45.49 -3.53
CA SER A 11 21.65 -46.57 -3.56
C SER A 11 21.20 -47.23 -2.24
N THR A 12 19.92 -47.64 -2.29
CA THR A 12 19.12 -48.47 -1.34
C THR A 12 18.42 -47.65 -0.22
N LEU A 13 17.11 -47.69 0.08
CA LEU A 13 15.99 -48.65 -0.03
C LEU A 13 14.66 -47.84 -0.07
N SER A 14 13.74 -48.01 -1.04
CA SER A 14 12.61 -48.94 -1.09
C SER A 14 11.81 -49.19 0.21
N GLY A 15 10.57 -48.67 0.24
CA GLY A 15 9.36 -49.42 0.64
C GLY A 15 8.99 -49.52 2.13
N ALA A 16 7.80 -48.98 2.50
CA ALA A 16 6.81 -49.71 3.32
C ALA A 16 5.51 -48.89 3.51
N HIS A 17 4.43 -49.41 2.92
CA HIS A 17 3.05 -49.21 3.37
C HIS A 17 2.90 -49.55 4.86
N ARG A 18 2.12 -48.77 5.62
CA ARG A 18 1.37 -49.31 6.77
C ARG A 18 0.04 -48.60 6.98
N SER A 19 -1.00 -49.36 6.64
CA SER A 19 -2.37 -49.26 7.13
C SER A 19 -2.40 -49.52 8.64
N TYR A 20 -3.19 -48.75 9.38
CA TYR A 20 -3.72 -49.18 10.67
C TYR A 20 -5.22 -48.90 10.72
N LYS A 21 -5.95 -49.98 10.97
CA LYS A 21 -7.40 -50.10 11.13
C LYS A 21 -7.61 -50.89 12.43
N GLU A 22 -8.62 -50.46 13.21
CA GLU A 22 -9.31 -51.17 14.32
C GLU A 22 -8.46 -51.41 15.59
N HIS A 23 -8.95 -51.32 16.83
CA HIS A 23 -10.24 -51.53 17.51
C HIS A 23 -10.38 -50.45 18.62
N GLY A 24 -11.50 -50.17 19.30
CA GLY A 24 -12.83 -50.78 19.42
C GLY A 24 -13.37 -50.53 20.85
N ARG A 25 -14.67 -50.17 20.94
CA ARG A 25 -15.65 -50.36 22.05
C ARG A 25 -15.29 -49.75 23.44
N GLU A 26 -16.21 -49.21 24.24
CA GLU A 26 -17.46 -49.75 24.84
C GLU A 26 -18.42 -48.58 25.21
N GLY A 27 -19.75 -48.71 25.02
CA GLY A 27 -20.76 -48.88 26.10
C GLY A 27 -21.39 -47.50 26.43
N GLU A 28 -22.69 -47.22 26.51
CA GLU A 28 -23.90 -47.90 27.04
C GLU A 28 -25.14 -47.27 26.33
N LEU A 29 -26.07 -48.06 25.78
CA LEU A 29 -27.34 -48.50 26.40
C LEU A 29 -28.28 -47.36 26.85
N ILE A 30 -29.43 -47.24 26.17
CA ILE A 30 -30.79 -47.15 26.76
C ILE A 30 -31.83 -47.53 25.68
N SER A 31 -32.48 -48.66 25.95
CA SER A 31 -33.88 -49.09 25.71
C SER A 31 -34.71 -48.36 24.64
N ALA A 32 -35.13 -49.03 23.57
CA ALA A 32 -36.31 -49.92 23.48
C ALA A 32 -37.66 -49.18 23.51
N ASN A 33 -38.31 -49.06 22.34
CA ASN A 33 -39.76 -49.15 22.25
C ASN A 33 -40.17 -49.79 20.91
N ARG A 34 -40.65 -51.02 21.00
CA ARG A 34 -41.10 -51.86 19.90
C ARG A 34 -42.60 -52.02 20.09
N ASN A 35 -43.41 -51.38 19.24
CA ASN A 35 -44.78 -51.78 19.03
C ASN A 35 -44.99 -52.15 17.57
N HIS A 36 -45.48 -53.36 17.43
CA HIS A 36 -45.74 -54.15 16.26
C HIS A 36 -47.20 -53.92 15.89
N ALA A 37 -47.49 -53.52 14.66
CA ALA A 37 -48.81 -53.73 14.07
C ALA A 37 -48.64 -53.82 12.55
N GLN A 38 -48.89 -55.02 12.05
CA GLN A 38 -49.02 -55.38 10.65
C GLN A 38 -50.19 -54.60 10.03
N GLY A 39 -50.00 -54.14 8.80
CA GLY A 39 -51.04 -53.52 8.00
C GLY A 39 -50.63 -53.62 6.53
N GLU A 40 -51.37 -54.45 5.82
CA GLU A 40 -51.14 -54.92 4.46
C GLU A 40 -51.19 -53.80 3.40
N GLY A 41 -50.48 -54.04 2.30
CA GLY A 41 -50.90 -53.68 0.95
C GLY A 41 -51.04 -52.20 0.61
N LEU A 42 -50.18 -51.71 -0.27
CA LEU A 42 -50.56 -51.37 -1.65
C LEU A 42 -49.35 -50.81 -2.41
N ASN A 43 -49.25 -51.28 -3.65
CA ASN A 43 -48.39 -50.81 -4.73
C ASN A 43 -48.18 -49.29 -4.74
N LEU A 44 -46.92 -48.88 -4.95
CA LEU A 44 -46.56 -47.72 -5.78
C LEU A 44 -45.08 -47.89 -6.16
N GLU A 45 -44.83 -48.82 -7.09
CA GLU A 45 -43.70 -48.72 -8.01
C GLU A 45 -43.86 -47.42 -8.80
N GLY A 46 -43.22 -46.38 -8.31
CA GLY A 46 -43.21 -45.06 -8.91
C GLY A 46 -41.88 -44.41 -8.58
N GLY A 47 -40.79 -45.07 -9.00
CA GLY A 47 -39.44 -44.53 -8.97
C GLY A 47 -39.39 -43.24 -9.78
N LYS A 48 -39.75 -42.12 -9.15
CA LYS A 48 -39.39 -40.79 -9.63
C LYS A 48 -37.89 -40.70 -9.48
N GLU A 49 -37.19 -41.04 -10.56
CA GLU A 49 -35.82 -40.64 -10.81
C GLU A 49 -35.70 -39.17 -10.40
N LYS A 50 -35.09 -38.92 -9.25
CA LYS A 50 -34.57 -37.59 -8.92
C LYS A 50 -33.56 -37.32 -10.01
N HIS A 51 -33.97 -36.61 -11.05
CA HIS A 51 -33.09 -35.92 -11.98
C HIS A 51 -32.13 -35.12 -11.11
N ARG A 52 -30.95 -35.69 -10.84
CA ARG A 52 -29.75 -34.94 -10.50
C ARG A 52 -29.41 -34.23 -11.80
N SER A 53 -30.11 -33.14 -12.08
CA SER A 53 -29.61 -32.16 -13.02
C SER A 53 -28.21 -31.85 -12.54
N ASP A 54 -27.22 -32.23 -13.33
CA ASP A 54 -25.85 -31.80 -13.13
C ASP A 54 -25.88 -30.29 -12.81
N PRO A 55 -24.99 -29.76 -11.96
CA PRO A 55 -24.85 -28.32 -11.72
C PRO A 55 -24.35 -27.66 -13.01
N SER A 56 -25.22 -27.63 -14.02
CA SER A 56 -24.97 -27.28 -15.40
C SER A 56 -24.97 -25.78 -15.47
N ASN A 57 -23.84 -25.18 -15.07
CA ASN A 57 -23.37 -23.85 -15.43
C ASN A 57 -24.50 -22.80 -15.54
N GLU A 58 -25.38 -22.78 -14.54
CA GLU A 58 -26.58 -21.94 -14.59
C GLU A 58 -26.10 -20.50 -14.57
N GLN A 59 -26.34 -19.77 -15.67
CA GLN A 59 -25.75 -18.47 -15.87
C GLN A 59 -26.28 -17.51 -14.81
N LEU A 60 -25.43 -17.14 -13.86
CA LEU A 60 -25.79 -16.27 -12.74
C LEU A 60 -25.72 -14.80 -13.17
N TYR A 61 -26.80 -14.07 -12.90
CA TYR A 61 -26.95 -12.66 -13.19
C TYR A 61 -26.77 -11.81 -11.92
N GLY A 62 -26.21 -10.61 -12.08
CA GLY A 62 -25.95 -9.68 -10.99
C GLY A 62 -26.85 -8.44 -10.99
N VAL A 63 -26.59 -7.52 -10.07
CA VAL A 63 -27.31 -6.24 -9.90
C VAL A 63 -26.58 -5.03 -10.49
N ALA A 64 -25.46 -5.24 -11.19
CA ALA A 64 -24.60 -4.20 -11.75
C ALA A 64 -24.06 -3.16 -10.74
N ILE A 65 -23.74 -3.64 -9.53
CA ILE A 65 -23.03 -2.89 -8.50
C ILE A 65 -21.65 -3.52 -8.31
N GLN A 66 -20.61 -2.70 -8.27
CA GLN A 66 -19.28 -3.13 -7.87
C GLN A 66 -19.08 -2.83 -6.39
N PHE A 67 -18.67 -3.85 -5.63
CA PHE A 67 -18.39 -3.72 -4.21
C PHE A 67 -16.88 -3.64 -3.96
N LYS A 68 -16.50 -2.94 -2.91
CA LYS A 68 -15.15 -2.93 -2.35
C LYS A 68 -15.23 -3.35 -0.88
N GLN A 69 -14.32 -4.22 -0.46
CA GLN A 69 -14.20 -4.58 0.94
C GLN A 69 -13.44 -3.46 1.67
N HIS A 70 -14.06 -2.91 2.71
CA HIS A 70 -13.42 -1.93 3.58
C HIS A 70 -12.48 -2.66 4.56
N PRO A 71 -11.38 -2.04 5.05
CA PRO A 71 -10.47 -2.66 6.03
C PRO A 71 -11.14 -3.15 7.32
N SER A 72 -12.31 -2.62 7.67
CA SER A 72 -13.12 -3.10 8.81
C SER A 72 -13.85 -4.43 8.54
N GLY A 73 -13.76 -4.97 7.32
CA GLY A 73 -14.41 -6.21 6.90
C GLY A 73 -15.80 -6.03 6.28
N VAL A 74 -16.36 -4.81 6.29
CA VAL A 74 -17.68 -4.53 5.70
C VAL A 74 -17.60 -4.34 4.19
N LEU A 75 -18.70 -4.64 3.48
CA LEU A 75 -18.80 -4.44 2.02
C LEU A 75 -19.46 -3.10 1.69
N CYS A 76 -18.71 -2.24 1.01
CA CYS A 76 -19.18 -0.94 0.56
C CYS A 76 -19.44 -0.92 -0.94
N VAL A 77 -20.44 -0.15 -1.37
CA VAL A 77 -20.67 0.18 -2.78
C VAL A 77 -19.51 1.02 -3.28
N ASN A 78 -18.80 0.56 -4.30
CA ASN A 78 -17.70 1.30 -4.91
C ASN A 78 -18.19 2.09 -6.12
N VAL A 79 -18.81 1.39 -7.08
CA VAL A 79 -19.28 1.97 -8.34
C VAL A 79 -20.62 1.35 -8.70
N ILE A 80 -21.55 2.18 -9.15
CA ILE A 80 -22.82 1.74 -9.73
C ILE A 80 -22.73 1.93 -11.22
N LYS A 81 -23.03 0.89 -11.97
CA LYS A 81 -22.93 0.92 -13.42
C LYS A 81 -24.10 1.69 -14.03
N GLU A 82 -23.79 2.68 -14.87
CA GLU A 82 -24.78 3.45 -15.62
C GLU A 82 -25.66 2.54 -16.49
N GLY A 83 -26.98 2.77 -16.46
CA GLY A 83 -27.96 1.95 -17.17
C GLY A 83 -28.14 0.52 -16.64
N GLY A 84 -27.47 0.15 -15.55
CA GLY A 84 -27.64 -1.15 -14.89
C GLY A 84 -28.91 -1.22 -14.02
N PRO A 85 -29.31 -2.41 -13.54
CA PRO A 85 -30.54 -2.56 -12.75
C PRO A 85 -30.58 -1.80 -11.42
N ALA A 86 -29.41 -1.52 -10.85
CA ALA A 86 -29.26 -0.70 -9.64
C ALA A 86 -29.21 0.80 -9.90
N TRP A 87 -29.04 1.22 -11.16
CA TRP A 87 -28.97 2.63 -11.54
C TRP A 87 -30.31 3.33 -11.25
N GLY A 88 -30.25 4.53 -10.67
CA GLY A 88 -31.45 5.32 -10.33
C GLY A 88 -32.26 4.78 -9.15
N LYS A 89 -31.74 3.81 -8.38
CA LYS A 89 -32.41 3.29 -7.17
C LYS A 89 -32.09 4.06 -5.88
N GLY A 90 -31.44 5.22 -5.98
CA GLY A 90 -31.02 6.02 -4.81
C GLY A 90 -29.85 5.42 -4.02
N ILE A 91 -29.22 4.36 -4.55
CA ILE A 91 -27.97 3.81 -4.02
C ILE A 91 -26.84 4.74 -4.46
N LEU A 92 -25.91 5.01 -3.56
CA LEU A 92 -24.75 5.86 -3.77
C LEU A 92 -23.45 5.08 -3.48
N PRO A 93 -22.33 5.45 -4.12
CA PRO A 93 -21.01 5.02 -3.68
C PRO A 93 -20.78 5.34 -2.21
N GLY A 94 -20.24 4.38 -1.46
CA GLY A 94 -20.02 4.47 -0.02
C GLY A 94 -21.07 3.77 0.83
N ASP A 95 -22.27 3.49 0.30
CA ASP A 95 -23.31 2.77 1.05
C ASP A 95 -22.81 1.37 1.46
N ILE A 96 -23.14 0.93 2.67
CA ILE A 96 -22.70 -0.35 3.24
C ILE A 96 -23.82 -1.39 3.07
N ILE A 97 -23.50 -2.60 2.64
CA ILE A 97 -24.50 -3.68 2.59
C ILE A 97 -24.76 -4.19 4.01
N ALA A 98 -26.00 -4.04 4.49
CA ALA A 98 -26.43 -4.55 5.78
C ALA A 98 -27.16 -5.89 5.66
N SER A 99 -28.04 -6.05 4.66
CA SER A 99 -28.79 -7.31 4.50
C SER A 99 -29.06 -7.68 3.04
N VAL A 100 -29.26 -8.96 2.77
CA VAL A 100 -29.69 -9.50 1.46
C VAL A 100 -30.85 -10.46 1.69
N ASP A 101 -32.00 -10.17 1.09
CA ASP A 101 -33.26 -10.90 1.25
C ASP A 101 -33.65 -11.11 2.73
N GLY A 102 -33.39 -10.09 3.56
CA GLY A 102 -33.68 -10.11 5.00
C GLY A 102 -32.63 -10.81 5.86
N ARG A 103 -31.60 -11.41 5.26
CA ARG A 103 -30.46 -12.00 5.98
C ARG A 103 -29.39 -10.94 6.22
N ASP A 104 -28.97 -10.77 7.47
CA ASP A 104 -27.85 -9.90 7.82
C ASP A 104 -26.53 -10.43 7.22
N VAL A 105 -25.76 -9.52 6.60
CA VAL A 105 -24.49 -9.83 5.93
C VAL A 105 -23.37 -8.83 6.29
N LEU A 106 -23.58 -7.97 7.29
CA LEU A 106 -22.71 -6.80 7.56
C LEU A 106 -21.25 -7.19 7.81
N HIS A 107 -21.01 -8.36 8.41
CA HIS A 107 -19.68 -8.90 8.74
C HIS A 107 -19.33 -10.18 7.97
N GLU A 108 -20.12 -10.55 6.95
CA GLU A 108 -19.85 -11.74 6.17
C GLU A 108 -18.85 -11.43 5.03
N PRO A 109 -17.91 -12.34 4.75
CA PRO A 109 -16.92 -12.12 3.71
C PRO A 109 -17.57 -12.16 2.32
N PHE A 110 -16.95 -11.47 1.36
CA PHE A 110 -17.50 -11.30 0.00
C PHE A 110 -17.86 -12.63 -0.67
N GLU A 111 -17.08 -13.69 -0.44
CA GLU A 111 -17.33 -15.02 -1.02
C GLU A 111 -18.69 -15.59 -0.65
N LYS A 112 -19.20 -15.28 0.56
CA LYS A 112 -20.52 -15.74 1.01
C LYS A 112 -21.65 -14.82 0.56
N VAL A 113 -21.40 -13.52 0.43
CA VAL A 113 -22.42 -12.53 0.05
C VAL A 113 -22.66 -12.52 -1.47
N SER A 114 -21.60 -12.72 -2.26
CA SER A 114 -21.64 -12.77 -3.74
C SER A 114 -22.72 -13.73 -4.30
N PRO A 115 -22.84 -15.00 -3.86
CA PRO A 115 -23.87 -15.91 -4.34
C PRO A 115 -25.29 -15.55 -3.89
N LEU A 116 -25.47 -14.76 -2.82
CA LEU A 116 -26.79 -14.27 -2.39
C LEU A 116 -27.29 -13.14 -3.30
N ILE A 117 -26.37 -12.25 -3.71
CA ILE A 117 -26.68 -11.13 -4.60
C ILE A 117 -26.89 -11.63 -6.04
N LYS A 118 -26.12 -12.64 -6.47
CA LYS A 118 -26.27 -13.26 -7.79
C LYS A 118 -27.45 -14.25 -7.79
N GLY A 119 -28.02 -14.49 -8.97
CA GLY A 119 -29.16 -15.38 -9.10
C GLY A 119 -29.67 -15.48 -10.53
N PRO A 120 -30.76 -16.24 -10.76
CA PRO A 120 -31.31 -16.44 -12.11
C PRO A 120 -31.81 -15.14 -12.71
N GLN A 121 -31.81 -15.05 -14.04
CA GLN A 121 -32.23 -13.85 -14.78
C GLN A 121 -33.66 -13.46 -14.40
N GLY A 122 -33.90 -12.17 -14.22
CA GLY A 122 -35.23 -11.65 -13.97
C GLY A 122 -35.75 -11.84 -12.55
N SER A 123 -35.05 -12.61 -11.70
CA SER A 123 -35.37 -12.71 -10.27
C SER A 123 -35.13 -11.37 -9.54
N VAL A 124 -35.83 -11.15 -8.44
CA VAL A 124 -35.72 -9.92 -7.64
C VAL A 124 -34.98 -10.23 -6.36
N VAL A 125 -34.03 -9.37 -5.99
CA VAL A 125 -33.30 -9.39 -4.72
C VAL A 125 -33.61 -8.14 -3.93
N SER A 126 -33.82 -8.28 -2.62
CA SER A 126 -34.03 -7.16 -1.69
C SER A 126 -32.73 -6.92 -0.92
N ILE A 127 -32.02 -5.84 -1.23
CA ILE A 127 -30.74 -5.51 -0.57
C ILE A 127 -30.98 -4.36 0.41
N GLY A 128 -30.66 -4.58 1.67
CA GLY A 128 -30.63 -3.56 2.71
C GLY A 128 -29.27 -2.86 2.74
N PHE A 129 -29.29 -1.54 2.64
CA PHE A 129 -28.12 -0.68 2.73
C PHE A 129 -28.15 0.14 4.01
N LEU A 130 -26.97 0.49 4.51
CA LEU A 130 -26.74 1.46 5.57
C LEU A 130 -25.91 2.60 4.99
N ARG A 131 -26.46 3.82 5.01
CA ARG A 131 -25.72 5.01 4.56
C ARG A 131 -24.84 5.51 5.71
N PRO A 132 -23.51 5.45 5.59
CA PRO A 132 -22.65 5.96 6.66
C PRO A 132 -22.85 7.46 6.84
N GLU A 133 -22.64 7.94 8.07
CA GLU A 133 -22.53 9.37 8.36
C GLU A 133 -21.28 9.93 7.71
N SER A 134 -21.39 10.33 6.43
CA SER A 134 -20.35 11.13 5.79
C SER A 134 -20.52 12.58 6.21
N GLU A 135 -19.54 13.11 6.93
CA GLU A 135 -19.41 14.52 7.26
C GLU A 135 -19.42 15.36 5.95
N GLY A 136 -20.58 15.86 5.52
CA GLY A 136 -20.64 16.96 4.55
C GLY A 136 -21.57 16.84 3.34
N SER A 137 -22.38 15.78 3.17
CA SER A 137 -23.30 15.68 2.03
C SER A 137 -24.76 15.79 2.46
N LEU A 138 -25.37 16.93 2.11
CA LEU A 138 -26.82 17.15 2.20
C LEU A 138 -27.57 16.15 1.31
N GLU A 139 -28.73 15.71 1.78
CA GLU A 139 -29.55 14.62 1.24
C GLU A 139 -30.07 14.89 -0.19
N GLU A 140 -29.26 14.64 -1.21
CA GLU A 140 -29.66 14.85 -2.62
C GLU A 140 -30.84 13.94 -3.05
N ASN A 141 -31.15 12.90 -2.27
CA ASN A 141 -32.22 11.93 -2.58
C ASN A 141 -33.24 11.71 -1.44
N GLY A 142 -33.23 12.54 -0.39
CA GLY A 142 -34.19 12.43 0.73
C GLY A 142 -34.13 11.12 1.52
N ILE A 143 -33.01 10.40 1.45
CA ILE A 143 -32.73 9.24 2.30
C ILE A 143 -31.84 9.74 3.44
N PRO A 144 -32.32 9.72 4.69
CA PRO A 144 -31.56 10.24 5.80
C PRO A 144 -30.31 9.40 6.07
N VAL A 145 -29.25 10.13 6.40
CA VAL A 145 -27.95 9.57 6.74
C VAL A 145 -28.09 8.72 8.02
N GLY A 146 -27.38 7.59 8.10
CA GLY A 146 -27.46 6.68 9.24
C GLY A 146 -28.69 5.76 9.27
N GLN A 147 -29.64 5.91 8.36
CA GLN A 147 -30.82 5.04 8.30
C GLN A 147 -30.59 3.81 7.40
N HIS A 148 -31.11 2.67 7.84
CA HIS A 148 -31.23 1.47 7.01
C HIS A 148 -32.35 1.63 5.99
N TYR A 149 -32.09 1.33 4.73
CA TYR A 149 -33.12 1.30 3.69
C TYR A 149 -32.96 0.08 2.79
N THR A 150 -34.08 -0.45 2.28
CA THR A 150 -34.09 -1.66 1.47
C THR A 150 -34.50 -1.34 0.04
N VAL A 151 -33.72 -1.83 -0.91
CA VAL A 151 -33.97 -1.66 -2.35
C VAL A 151 -34.24 -3.01 -2.99
N LYS A 152 -35.36 -3.11 -3.72
CA LYS A 152 -35.67 -4.27 -4.56
C LYS A 152 -35.08 -4.07 -5.95
N ILE A 153 -34.17 -4.94 -6.36
CA ILE A 153 -33.45 -4.88 -7.63
C ILE A 153 -33.73 -6.15 -8.43
N ARG A 154 -34.05 -6.00 -9.70
CA ARG A 154 -34.25 -7.14 -10.61
C ARG A 154 -32.92 -7.53 -11.24
N ARG A 155 -32.49 -8.78 -11.11
CA ARG A 155 -31.27 -9.31 -11.73
C ARG A 155 -31.44 -9.32 -13.25
N GLN A 156 -30.49 -8.75 -13.99
CA GLN A 156 -30.53 -8.72 -15.45
C GLN A 156 -29.16 -9.07 -16.02
N GLU A 157 -29.15 -9.44 -17.30
CA GLU A 157 -27.93 -9.56 -18.07
C GLU A 157 -27.20 -8.22 -18.08
N SER A 158 -25.91 -8.26 -17.79
CA SER A 158 -25.06 -7.09 -18.03
C SER A 158 -25.03 -6.89 -19.55
N VAL A 159 -25.88 -6.00 -20.05
CA VAL A 159 -26.03 -5.68 -21.49
C VAL A 159 -24.73 -5.12 -22.11
N PHE A 160 -23.72 -4.89 -21.28
CA PHE A 160 -22.50 -4.15 -21.56
C PHE A 160 -21.40 -4.87 -22.36
N GLY A 161 -21.77 -5.92 -23.11
CA GLY A 161 -20.90 -6.51 -24.12
C GLY A 161 -21.30 -6.12 -25.54
N ARG A 162 -22.51 -5.58 -25.74
CA ARG A 162 -22.92 -5.06 -27.03
C ARG A 162 -22.54 -3.59 -27.02
N SER A 163 -21.42 -3.27 -27.66
CA SER A 163 -21.16 -1.91 -28.09
C SER A 163 -22.48 -1.39 -28.64
N PHE A 164 -22.96 -0.27 -28.12
CA PHE A 164 -23.92 0.56 -28.84
C PHE A 164 -23.17 1.01 -30.09
N GLY A 165 -23.09 0.11 -31.08
CA GLY A 165 -22.66 0.44 -32.41
C GLY A 165 -23.53 1.60 -32.78
N SER A 166 -22.88 2.72 -33.07
CA SER A 166 -23.44 3.95 -33.57
C SER A 166 -24.43 3.62 -34.68
N GLY A 167 -25.67 3.34 -34.28
CA GLY A 167 -26.79 3.18 -35.16
C GLY A 167 -27.08 4.58 -35.63
N ARG A 168 -26.43 4.97 -36.72
CA ARG A 168 -26.95 6.00 -37.60
C ARG A 168 -28.43 5.68 -37.75
N ASN A 169 -29.28 6.53 -37.18
CA ASN A 169 -30.67 6.62 -37.59
C ASN A 169 -30.65 7.00 -39.08
N LEU A 170 -30.53 6.00 -39.95
CA LEU A 170 -30.96 6.13 -41.34
C LEU A 170 -32.48 6.21 -41.27
N VAL A 171 -32.95 7.44 -41.10
CA VAL A 171 -34.29 7.83 -41.52
C VAL A 171 -34.33 7.55 -43.02
N SER A 172 -35.01 6.48 -43.40
CA SER A 172 -35.32 6.18 -44.79
C SER A 172 -36.36 7.19 -45.27
N SER A 173 -35.92 8.39 -45.64
CA SER A 173 -36.69 9.28 -46.51
C SER A 173 -36.43 8.86 -47.95
N SER A 174 -37.34 8.07 -48.49
CA SER A 174 -37.51 7.89 -49.93
C SER A 174 -37.81 9.24 -50.58
N GLY A 175 -36.87 9.77 -51.36
CA GLY A 175 -37.04 10.99 -52.15
C GLY A 175 -36.13 10.97 -53.37
N HIS A 176 -36.74 10.82 -54.55
CA HIS A 176 -36.15 10.93 -55.88
C HIS A 176 -35.52 12.30 -56.16
N GLY A 177 -34.53 12.34 -57.07
CA GLY A 177 -34.05 13.54 -57.77
C GLY A 177 -32.52 13.56 -57.92
N GLU A 178 -31.96 12.97 -58.97
CA GLU A 178 -31.54 13.63 -60.22
C GLU A 178 -30.19 14.39 -60.19
N LYS A 179 -29.20 13.74 -60.82
CA LYS A 179 -28.16 14.25 -61.74
C LYS A 179 -27.67 15.71 -61.63
N SER A 180 -26.37 15.87 -61.39
CA SER A 180 -25.42 16.70 -62.18
C SER A 180 -24.01 16.56 -61.56
N LYS A 181 -23.05 15.85 -62.17
CA LYS A 181 -22.03 16.35 -63.12
C LYS A 181 -21.54 17.78 -62.85
N ALA A 182 -20.41 17.91 -62.17
CA ALA A 182 -19.43 18.98 -62.39
C ALA A 182 -18.03 18.49 -62.01
N SER A 183 -17.18 18.38 -63.02
CA SER A 183 -15.75 18.14 -62.98
C SER A 183 -14.99 19.32 -62.40
N ARG A 184 -14.02 19.06 -61.51
CA ARG A 184 -12.92 19.98 -61.25
C ARG A 184 -11.66 19.17 -60.96
N GLU A 185 -10.74 19.23 -61.93
CA GLU A 185 -9.36 18.78 -61.82
C GLU A 185 -8.60 19.76 -60.94
N ASP A 186 -7.74 19.26 -60.05
CA ASP A 186 -6.69 20.01 -59.36
C ASP A 186 -5.59 19.02 -58.90
N PRO A 187 -4.36 19.48 -58.64
CA PRO A 187 -3.13 18.86 -59.15
C PRO A 187 -2.46 17.87 -58.21
N LYS A 188 -1.61 17.04 -58.83
CA LYS A 188 -0.70 16.08 -58.22
C LYS A 188 0.43 16.81 -57.48
N ASP A 189 0.53 16.60 -56.16
CA ASP A 189 1.72 16.90 -55.38
C ASP A 189 2.16 15.67 -54.58
N GLY A 190 3.33 15.16 -54.95
CA GLY A 190 4.44 14.84 -54.05
C GLY A 190 4.27 13.74 -53.00
N ASP A 191 4.74 12.55 -53.35
CA ASP A 191 5.05 11.44 -52.45
C ASP A 191 6.03 11.86 -51.32
N CYS A 192 5.59 11.77 -50.06
CA CYS A 192 6.41 11.85 -48.84
C CYS A 192 5.69 11.16 -47.64
N GLU A 193 5.30 9.88 -47.75
CA GLU A 193 4.72 9.11 -46.63
C GLU A 193 5.44 7.76 -46.42
N GLU A 194 6.73 7.76 -46.04
CA GLU A 194 7.39 6.49 -45.67
C GLU A 194 8.22 6.50 -44.36
N ASP A 195 8.29 7.60 -43.60
CA ASP A 195 9.17 7.65 -42.42
C ASP A 195 8.48 7.67 -41.03
N GLN A 196 7.15 7.72 -40.94
CA GLN A 196 6.47 7.81 -39.62
C GLN A 196 6.25 6.45 -38.92
N ALA A 197 6.29 5.33 -39.66
CA ALA A 197 6.11 4.00 -39.07
C ALA A 197 7.33 3.53 -38.23
N GLY A 198 8.53 4.04 -38.52
CA GLY A 198 9.76 3.67 -37.81
C GLY A 198 9.84 4.24 -36.39
N ALA A 199 9.37 5.47 -36.18
CA ALA A 199 9.46 6.16 -34.89
C ALA A 199 8.55 5.53 -33.81
N ALA A 200 7.33 5.13 -34.19
CA ALA A 200 6.39 4.49 -33.26
C ALA A 200 6.90 3.12 -32.76
N ASN A 201 7.58 2.36 -33.62
CA ASN A 201 8.12 1.05 -33.27
C ASN A 201 9.33 1.15 -32.33
N LEU A 202 10.14 2.21 -32.46
CA LEU A 202 11.29 2.45 -31.57
C LEU A 202 10.85 2.83 -30.15
N VAL A 203 9.79 3.64 -30.02
CA VAL A 203 9.21 4.03 -28.72
C VAL A 203 8.56 2.83 -28.03
N ALA A 204 7.83 1.99 -28.76
CA ALA A 204 7.24 0.77 -28.20
C ALA A 204 8.32 -0.20 -27.68
N ARG A 205 9.44 -0.35 -28.41
CA ARG A 205 10.57 -1.19 -28.00
C ARG A 205 11.28 -0.66 -26.76
N SER A 206 11.53 0.65 -26.66
CA SER A 206 12.20 1.22 -25.49
C SER A 206 11.32 1.10 -24.23
N GLN A 207 10.01 1.27 -24.36
CA GLN A 207 9.06 1.08 -23.26
C GLN A 207 8.99 -0.37 -22.77
N ALA A 208 8.99 -1.34 -23.69
CA ALA A 208 9.03 -2.77 -23.34
C ALA A 208 10.33 -3.15 -22.59
N ILE A 209 11.48 -2.61 -23.00
CA ILE A 209 12.77 -2.83 -22.33
C ILE A 209 12.75 -2.26 -20.90
N MET A 210 12.19 -1.05 -20.70
CA MET A 210 12.08 -0.46 -19.36
C MET A 210 11.15 -1.27 -18.45
N GLN A 211 10.00 -1.73 -18.96
CA GLN A 211 9.08 -2.57 -18.19
C GLN A 211 9.72 -3.91 -17.79
N ALA A 212 10.44 -4.56 -18.70
CA ALA A 212 11.16 -5.80 -18.40
C ALA A 212 12.25 -5.59 -17.33
N ALA A 213 12.98 -4.47 -17.38
CA ALA A 213 14.00 -4.13 -16.38
C ALA A 213 13.40 -3.91 -14.98
N VAL A 214 12.23 -3.25 -14.88
CA VAL A 214 11.52 -3.05 -13.62
C VAL A 214 11.07 -4.38 -13.02
N VAL A 215 10.46 -5.26 -13.83
CA VAL A 215 10.02 -6.60 -13.38
C VAL A 215 11.21 -7.45 -12.91
N ALA A 216 12.33 -7.44 -13.64
CA ALA A 216 13.54 -8.15 -13.25
C ALA A 216 14.09 -7.64 -11.90
N ARG A 217 14.06 -6.33 -11.65
CA ARG A 217 14.51 -5.73 -10.38
C ARG A 217 13.61 -6.10 -9.21
N VAL A 218 12.29 -6.11 -9.40
CA VAL A 218 11.33 -6.54 -8.36
C VAL A 218 11.54 -8.01 -8.00
N ASN A 219 11.72 -8.88 -9.01
CA ASN A 219 11.99 -10.29 -8.79
C ASN A 219 13.32 -10.54 -8.08
N ALA A 220 14.38 -9.80 -8.42
CA ALA A 220 15.67 -9.88 -7.75
C ALA A 220 15.57 -9.46 -6.27
N ASN A 221 14.85 -8.38 -5.97
CA ASN A 221 14.64 -7.93 -4.59
C ASN A 221 13.81 -8.93 -3.78
N SER A 222 12.79 -9.54 -4.38
CA SER A 222 11.99 -10.62 -3.75
C SER A 222 12.85 -11.84 -3.41
N ALA A 223 13.77 -12.23 -4.32
CA ALA A 223 14.71 -13.32 -4.09
C ALA A 223 15.72 -13.01 -2.97
N ILE A 224 16.25 -11.78 -2.91
CA ILE A 224 17.16 -11.31 -1.85
C ILE A 224 16.45 -11.34 -0.48
N MET A 225 15.20 -10.85 -0.41
CA MET A 225 14.41 -10.90 0.82
C MET A 225 14.12 -12.33 1.27
N SER A 226 13.74 -13.22 0.33
CA SER A 226 13.51 -14.63 0.61
C SER A 226 14.77 -15.35 1.12
N ALA A 227 15.94 -14.96 0.61
CA ALA A 227 17.23 -15.49 1.09
C ALA A 227 17.61 -14.93 2.47
N ALA A 228 17.28 -13.67 2.76
CA ALA A 228 17.51 -13.06 4.07
C ALA A 228 16.64 -13.69 5.18
N THR A 229 15.37 -14.01 4.87
CA THR A 229 14.47 -14.68 5.83
C THR A 229 14.95 -16.09 6.16
N ARG A 230 15.55 -16.83 5.20
CA ARG A 230 16.12 -18.16 5.45
C ARG A 230 17.38 -18.13 6.34
N ARG A 231 18.16 -17.05 6.34
CA ARG A 231 19.34 -16.91 7.22
C ARG A 231 19.00 -16.59 8.68
N ASN A 232 17.82 -16.06 8.96
CA ASN A 232 17.41 -15.69 10.33
C ASN A 232 16.81 -16.85 11.15
N HIS A 233 16.76 -18.07 10.63
CA HIS A 233 16.31 -19.26 11.36
C HIS A 233 17.44 -20.05 12.05
N HIS A 234 18.63 -19.47 12.23
CA HIS A 234 19.61 -20.06 13.13
C HIS A 234 19.12 -19.98 14.59
N SER A 235 19.03 -21.15 15.21
CA SER A 235 18.55 -21.39 16.57
C SER A 235 19.22 -20.47 17.59
N LEU A 236 18.40 -19.79 18.40
CA LEU A 236 18.88 -19.04 19.56
C LEU A 236 19.56 -20.02 20.54
N PRO A 237 20.71 -19.64 21.15
CA PRO A 237 21.39 -20.48 22.12
C PRO A 237 20.51 -20.74 23.34
N SER A 238 20.48 -21.98 23.81
CA SER A 238 19.59 -22.49 24.87
C SER A 238 19.94 -22.02 26.29
N THR A 239 20.73 -20.96 26.45
CA THR A 239 21.29 -20.52 27.75
C THR A 239 20.68 -19.21 28.28
N LEU A 240 19.65 -18.66 27.64
CA LEU A 240 18.95 -17.46 28.12
C LEU A 240 17.84 -17.82 29.10
N SER A 241 17.86 -17.20 30.29
CA SER A 241 16.81 -17.31 31.31
C SER A 241 15.43 -16.90 30.76
N ASP A 242 14.37 -17.61 31.14
CA ASP A 242 13.02 -17.47 30.58
C ASP A 242 12.47 -16.04 30.59
N GLY A 243 12.79 -15.22 31.61
CA GLY A 243 12.36 -13.82 31.67
C GLY A 243 12.95 -12.92 30.57
N LEU A 244 14.21 -13.14 30.18
CA LEU A 244 14.85 -12.42 29.08
C LEU A 244 14.32 -12.87 27.72
N ARG A 245 13.91 -14.14 27.62
CA ARG A 245 13.32 -14.70 26.40
C ARG A 245 11.96 -14.07 26.10
N GLU A 246 11.15 -13.86 27.13
CA GLU A 246 9.83 -13.25 27.01
C GLU A 246 9.92 -11.74 26.67
N GLU A 247 10.88 -11.03 27.27
CA GLU A 247 11.18 -9.62 26.98
C GLU A 247 11.65 -9.42 25.53
N VAL A 248 12.54 -10.28 25.04
CA VAL A 248 13.02 -10.26 23.64
C VAL A 248 11.88 -10.64 22.68
N GLN A 249 11.00 -11.56 23.04
CA GLN A 249 9.81 -11.88 22.24
C GLN A 249 8.80 -10.71 22.19
N ARG A 250 8.59 -9.98 23.28
CA ARG A 250 7.73 -8.77 23.25
C ARG A 250 8.33 -7.67 22.38
N LYS A 251 9.64 -7.40 22.49
CA LYS A 251 10.32 -6.38 21.67
C LYS A 251 10.32 -6.75 20.18
N THR A 252 10.60 -8.01 19.85
CA THR A 252 10.56 -8.47 18.45
C THR A 252 9.16 -8.46 17.85
N LYS A 253 8.10 -8.74 18.63
CA LYS A 253 6.69 -8.58 18.20
C LYS A 253 6.31 -7.12 17.98
N SER A 254 6.75 -6.21 18.86
CA SER A 254 6.52 -4.77 18.69
C SER A 254 7.23 -4.21 17.45
N ASP A 255 8.48 -4.61 17.22
CA ASP A 255 9.27 -4.16 16.07
C ASP A 255 8.76 -4.72 14.74
N THR A 256 8.25 -5.96 14.73
CA THR A 256 7.61 -6.54 13.54
C THR A 256 6.29 -5.86 13.21
N TYR A 257 5.49 -5.48 14.22
CA TYR A 257 4.28 -4.68 14.00
C TYR A 257 4.60 -3.28 13.44
N ALA A 258 5.58 -2.58 14.03
CA ALA A 258 6.01 -1.26 13.56
C ALA A 258 6.59 -1.30 12.12
N ARG A 259 7.34 -2.36 11.76
CA ARG A 259 7.78 -2.58 10.38
C ARG A 259 6.62 -2.86 9.44
N GLY A 260 5.64 -3.69 9.84
CA GLY A 260 4.46 -3.98 9.03
C GLY A 260 3.66 -2.72 8.67
N VAL A 261 3.46 -1.82 9.63
CA VAL A 261 2.77 -0.53 9.42
C VAL A 261 3.56 0.39 8.48
N MET A 262 4.89 0.46 8.64
CA MET A 262 5.75 1.25 7.74
C MET A 262 5.77 0.66 6.31
N GLU A 263 5.80 -0.66 6.15
CA GLU A 263 5.78 -1.33 4.84
C GLU A 263 4.43 -1.15 4.12
N GLN A 264 3.31 -1.15 4.86
CA GLN A 264 1.98 -0.81 4.33
C GLN A 264 1.93 0.63 3.80
N THR A 265 2.40 1.61 4.59
CA THR A 265 2.44 3.01 4.10
C THR A 265 3.36 3.18 2.89
N LYS A 266 4.43 2.40 2.78
CA LYS A 266 5.36 2.44 1.63
C LYS A 266 4.76 1.80 0.39
N THR A 267 4.03 0.69 0.53
CA THR A 267 3.33 0.03 -0.59
C THR A 267 2.19 0.90 -1.11
N GLU A 268 1.40 1.52 -0.23
CA GLU A 268 0.37 2.51 -0.60
C GLU A 268 0.98 3.72 -1.35
N GLN A 269 2.12 4.23 -0.90
CA GLN A 269 2.84 5.31 -1.61
C GLN A 269 3.36 4.87 -2.99
N MET A 270 3.79 3.62 -3.12
CA MET A 270 4.35 3.09 -4.37
C MET A 270 3.25 2.75 -5.39
N GLU A 271 2.10 2.26 -4.94
CA GLU A 271 0.89 2.06 -5.76
C GLU A 271 0.32 3.40 -6.25
N HIS A 272 0.32 4.42 -5.38
CA HIS A 272 -0.02 5.78 -5.80
C HIS A 272 0.93 6.23 -6.91
N LEU A 273 2.26 6.13 -6.73
CA LEU A 273 3.25 6.54 -7.73
C LEU A 273 3.20 5.77 -9.06
N THR A 274 2.78 4.49 -9.08
CA THR A 274 2.69 3.69 -10.31
C THR A 274 1.45 4.01 -11.16
N ALA A 275 0.41 4.60 -10.57
CA ALA A 275 -0.74 5.13 -11.31
C ALA A 275 -0.42 6.37 -12.18
N TYR A 276 0.75 7.01 -12.00
CA TYR A 276 1.17 8.24 -12.69
C TYR A 276 1.89 8.03 -14.03
N ALA A 277 1.95 6.80 -14.57
CA ALA A 277 2.75 6.47 -15.75
C ALA A 277 2.03 6.67 -17.11
N GLN A 278 0.85 7.28 -17.14
CA GLN A 278 0.19 7.67 -18.40
C GLN A 278 0.68 9.06 -18.86
N PRO A 279 0.68 9.37 -20.16
CA PRO A 279 1.06 10.70 -20.65
C PRO A 279 -0.02 11.73 -20.29
N VAL A 280 0.04 12.25 -19.07
CA VAL A 280 -0.82 13.32 -18.57
C VAL A 280 -0.35 14.66 -19.15
N SER A 281 -1.30 15.52 -19.54
CA SER A 281 -1.00 16.86 -20.04
C SER A 281 -0.29 17.71 -18.99
N ALA A 282 0.41 18.77 -19.41
CA ALA A 282 1.10 19.67 -18.48
C ALA A 282 0.14 20.33 -17.46
N ALA A 283 -1.11 20.58 -17.86
CA ALA A 283 -2.15 21.13 -16.99
C ALA A 283 -2.55 20.13 -15.89
N GLU A 284 -2.85 18.89 -16.27
CA GLU A 284 -3.22 17.83 -15.32
C GLU A 284 -2.07 17.52 -14.33
N ARG A 285 -0.81 17.61 -14.77
CA ARG A 285 0.35 17.46 -13.87
C ARG A 285 0.42 18.58 -12.82
N MET A 286 0.03 19.80 -13.18
CA MET A 286 0.03 20.94 -12.26
C MET A 286 -1.11 20.83 -11.25
N GLU A 287 -2.28 20.35 -11.69
CA GLU A 287 -3.43 20.07 -10.82
C GLU A 287 -3.12 18.95 -9.82
N LEU A 288 -2.60 17.81 -10.29
CA LEU A 288 -2.15 16.71 -9.43
C LEU A 288 -1.04 17.13 -8.45
N ALA A 289 -0.16 18.05 -8.84
CA ALA A 289 0.85 18.60 -7.93
C ALA A 289 0.23 19.48 -6.83
N ALA A 290 -0.79 20.28 -7.17
CA ALA A 290 -1.53 21.09 -6.21
C ALA A 290 -2.34 20.23 -5.23
N GLU A 291 -3.00 19.17 -5.72
CA GLU A 291 -3.71 18.20 -4.88
C GLU A 291 -2.75 17.49 -3.93
N ASN A 292 -1.61 16.99 -4.42
CA ASN A 292 -0.59 16.36 -3.58
C ASN A 292 -0.04 17.32 -2.52
N ALA A 293 0.15 18.61 -2.84
CA ALA A 293 0.57 19.61 -1.87
C ALA A 293 -0.50 19.84 -0.78
N SER A 294 -1.78 19.85 -1.15
CA SER A 294 -2.90 19.96 -0.22
C SER A 294 -2.98 18.75 0.73
N TYR A 295 -2.81 17.54 0.18
CA TYR A 295 -2.81 16.29 0.94
C TYR A 295 -1.66 16.25 1.96
N GLN A 296 -0.45 16.63 1.53
CA GLN A 296 0.71 16.72 2.43
C GLN A 296 0.51 17.76 3.55
N ARG A 297 -0.21 18.85 3.28
CA ARG A 297 -0.58 19.84 4.30
C ARG A 297 -1.55 19.26 5.32
N GLN A 298 -2.59 18.55 4.87
CA GLN A 298 -3.55 17.88 5.75
C GLN A 298 -2.87 16.81 6.62
N LEU A 299 -1.98 16.01 6.03
CA LEU A 299 -1.22 14.99 6.76
C LEU A 299 -0.38 15.59 7.89
N ARG A 300 0.30 16.72 7.64
CA ARG A 300 1.06 17.46 8.66
C ARG A 300 0.18 18.00 9.78
N LEU A 301 -1.03 18.47 9.47
CA LEU A 301 -1.98 18.96 10.47
C LEU A 301 -2.49 17.80 11.35
N ARG A 302 -2.85 16.66 10.75
CA ARG A 302 -3.24 15.45 11.48
C ARG A 302 -2.13 14.94 12.39
N MET A 303 -0.89 14.90 11.90
CA MET A 303 0.27 14.51 12.71
C MET A 303 0.56 15.50 13.84
N LYS A 304 0.19 16.78 13.71
CA LYS A 304 0.27 17.75 14.82
C LYS A 304 -0.84 17.54 15.84
N ALA A 305 -2.07 17.25 15.40
CA ALA A 305 -3.20 16.96 16.28
C ALA A 305 -2.93 15.74 17.16
N LEU A 306 -2.50 14.62 16.56
CA LEU A 306 -2.14 13.39 17.30
C LEU A 306 -1.01 13.62 18.31
N LYS A 307 -0.07 14.52 18.03
CA LYS A 307 1.00 14.89 18.97
C LYS A 307 0.50 15.74 20.13
N LEU A 308 -0.54 16.55 19.92
CA LEU A 308 -1.16 17.32 20.99
C LEU A 308 -2.01 16.40 21.88
N GLU A 309 -2.80 15.52 21.28
CA GLU A 309 -3.57 14.49 22.01
C GLU A 309 -2.65 13.62 22.87
N ALA A 310 -1.56 13.09 22.30
CA ALA A 310 -0.59 12.30 23.07
C ALA A 310 0.09 13.12 24.19
N LYS A 311 0.22 14.44 24.03
CA LYS A 311 0.77 15.32 25.08
C LYS A 311 -0.25 15.57 26.19
N GLU A 312 -1.53 15.71 25.85
CA GLU A 312 -2.63 15.85 26.80
C GLU A 312 -2.83 14.57 27.60
N GLU A 313 -2.71 13.39 26.98
CA GLU A 313 -2.76 12.09 27.69
C GLU A 313 -1.63 11.95 28.73
N VAL A 314 -0.40 12.34 28.38
CA VAL A 314 0.73 12.31 29.32
C VAL A 314 0.52 13.31 30.46
N ALA A 315 -0.01 14.51 30.17
CA ALA A 315 -0.32 15.48 31.21
C ALA A 315 -1.42 14.96 32.17
N ALA A 316 -2.46 14.31 31.64
CA ALA A 316 -3.52 13.73 32.46
C ALA A 316 -3.03 12.57 33.35
N GLN A 317 -2.04 11.79 32.90
CA GLN A 317 -1.43 10.72 33.71
C GLN A 317 -0.58 11.29 34.85
N ASP A 318 0.14 12.39 34.63
CA ASP A 318 0.94 13.04 35.67
C ASP A 318 0.04 13.65 36.77
N ASP A 319 -1.14 14.18 36.42
CA ASP A 319 -2.11 14.70 37.40
C ASP A 319 -2.77 13.58 38.22
N ALA A 320 -3.10 12.44 37.60
CA ALA A 320 -3.68 11.29 38.30
C ALA A 320 -2.71 10.63 39.31
N ALA A 321 -1.40 10.76 39.12
CA ALA A 321 -0.39 10.25 40.05
C ALA A 321 -0.31 11.03 41.37
N HIS A 322 -0.93 12.22 41.46
CA HIS A 322 -0.93 13.04 42.67
C HIS A 322 -2.13 12.84 43.60
N GLU A 323 -3.11 12.01 43.25
CA GLU A 323 -4.25 11.66 44.11
C GLU A 323 -4.16 10.25 44.70
N ILE A 324 -3.05 9.91 45.35
CA ILE A 324 -3.04 8.77 46.28
C ILE A 324 -3.58 9.27 47.63
N PRO A 325 -4.78 8.86 48.07
CA PRO A 325 -5.29 9.24 49.38
C PRO A 325 -4.38 8.64 50.46
N LEU A 326 -3.85 9.52 51.31
CA LEU A 326 -3.19 9.16 52.58
C LEU A 326 -4.18 8.37 53.45
N ILE A 327 -4.18 7.04 53.30
CA ILE A 327 -4.87 6.14 54.22
C ILE A 327 -4.09 6.19 55.54
N SER A 328 -4.68 6.90 56.49
CA SER A 328 -4.29 6.97 57.88
C SER A 328 -4.40 5.59 58.53
N SER A 329 -3.29 4.85 58.59
CA SER A 329 -3.13 3.75 59.54
C SER A 329 -2.41 4.27 60.78
N ARG A 330 -3.22 4.59 61.80
CA ARG A 330 -2.76 4.66 63.19
C ARG A 330 -2.27 3.27 63.60
N SER A 331 -0.97 3.09 63.76
CA SER A 331 -0.43 2.17 64.75
C SER A 331 0.85 2.75 65.34
N ALA A 332 0.90 2.70 66.66
CA ALA A 332 1.90 3.31 67.51
C ALA A 332 3.27 2.62 67.44
N LYS A 333 4.27 3.37 67.92
CA LYS A 333 5.66 2.99 68.27
C LYS A 333 6.66 3.06 67.12
N SER A 334 7.35 4.20 67.03
CA SER A 334 8.70 4.37 67.60
C SER A 334 9.30 5.67 67.06
N GLN A 335 9.75 6.52 67.98
CA GLN A 335 10.52 7.72 67.66
C GLN A 335 11.86 7.29 67.08
N GLU A 336 12.05 7.44 65.78
CA GLU A 336 13.39 7.56 65.21
C GLU A 336 13.41 8.86 64.39
N LYS A 337 14.10 9.82 64.97
CA LYS A 337 14.26 11.19 64.53
C LYS A 337 15.26 11.17 63.39
N THR A 338 14.79 11.02 62.15
CA THR A 338 15.65 11.24 60.99
C THR A 338 15.61 12.73 60.67
N ASP A 339 16.71 13.39 61.01
CA ASP A 339 17.03 14.73 60.61
C ASP A 339 16.90 14.81 59.09
N LYS A 340 15.89 15.57 58.63
CA LYS A 340 15.80 16.04 57.25
C LYS A 340 16.88 17.10 57.08
N ASP A 341 18.12 16.63 56.97
CA ASP A 341 19.19 17.41 56.39
C ASP A 341 18.75 17.75 54.97
N SER A 342 18.44 19.03 54.79
CA SER A 342 18.40 19.65 53.49
C SER A 342 19.77 19.39 52.84
N ASP A 343 19.84 18.39 51.97
CA ASP A 343 20.96 18.15 51.08
C ASP A 343 21.09 19.36 50.15
N VAL A 344 21.70 20.41 50.70
CA VAL A 344 22.26 21.53 49.94
C VAL A 344 23.43 20.91 49.20
N LEU A 345 23.13 20.41 48.00
CA LEU A 345 24.14 19.92 47.06
C LEU A 345 25.26 20.97 47.00
N SER A 346 26.50 20.52 47.19
CA SER A 346 27.64 21.43 47.09
C SER A 346 27.64 22.06 45.69
N ALA A 347 28.20 23.27 45.57
CA ALA A 347 28.27 23.98 44.29
C ALA A 347 28.86 23.09 43.17
N GLN A 348 29.80 22.22 43.52
CA GLN A 348 30.42 21.26 42.61
C GLN A 348 29.46 20.14 42.16
N GLN A 349 28.65 19.60 43.08
CA GLN A 349 27.61 18.62 42.74
C GLN A 349 26.52 19.23 41.85
N LEU A 350 26.22 20.52 42.03
CA LEU A 350 25.29 21.24 41.16
C LEU A 350 25.87 21.42 39.75
N GLU A 351 27.16 21.78 39.65
CA GLU A 351 27.85 21.92 38.37
C GLU A 351 27.95 20.60 37.61
N ASP A 352 28.28 19.51 38.30
CA ASP A 352 28.34 18.16 37.70
C ASP A 352 26.96 17.70 37.21
N ARG A 353 25.90 18.02 37.96
CA ARG A 353 24.52 17.75 37.54
C ARG A 353 24.15 18.52 36.28
N ASP A 354 24.59 19.76 36.14
CA ASP A 354 24.32 20.58 34.96
C ASP A 354 25.17 20.16 33.76
N ARG A 355 26.43 19.75 33.96
CA ARG A 355 27.24 19.10 32.91
C ARG A 355 26.58 17.81 32.41
N ALA A 356 26.08 16.97 33.31
CA ALA A 356 25.36 15.74 32.94
C ALA A 356 24.09 16.04 32.13
N ARG A 357 23.33 17.07 32.50
CA ARG A 357 22.15 17.53 31.75
C ARG A 357 22.52 18.07 30.36
N ALA A 358 23.59 18.86 30.26
CA ALA A 358 24.08 19.39 28.99
C ALA A 358 24.51 18.26 28.04
N LEU A 359 25.24 17.26 28.56
CA LEU A 359 25.70 16.10 27.80
C LEU A 359 24.52 15.24 27.32
N LYS A 360 23.51 15.03 28.19
CA LYS A 360 22.26 14.34 27.84
C LYS A 360 21.49 15.08 26.73
N ARG A 361 21.39 16.41 26.80
CA ARG A 361 20.78 17.24 25.72
C ARG A 361 21.55 17.13 24.41
N MET A 362 22.89 17.11 24.47
CA MET A 362 23.73 16.92 23.28
C MET A 362 23.51 15.56 22.63
N ILE A 363 23.46 14.48 23.42
CA ILE A 363 23.22 13.12 22.92
C ILE A 363 21.82 13.01 22.30
N LEU A 364 20.81 13.57 22.97
CA LEU A 364 19.43 13.58 22.46
C LEU A 364 19.32 14.42 21.17
N SER A 365 20.00 15.56 21.09
CA SER A 365 20.07 16.38 19.87
C SER A 365 20.75 15.63 18.71
N ARG A 366 21.81 14.86 18.99
CA ARG A 366 22.45 14.00 17.98
C ARG A 366 21.54 12.85 17.53
N LYS A 367 20.80 12.22 18.44
CA LYS A 367 19.83 11.16 18.11
C LYS A 367 18.59 11.68 17.39
N ALA A 368 18.16 12.91 17.67
CA ALA A 368 16.97 13.52 17.09
C ALA A 368 17.21 14.15 15.71
N ARG A 369 18.48 14.27 15.26
CA ARG A 369 18.78 14.62 13.87
C ARG A 369 18.61 13.35 13.03
N PRO A 370 17.60 13.26 12.15
CA PRO A 370 17.50 12.14 11.25
C PRO A 370 18.74 12.17 10.34
N HIS A 371 19.41 11.03 10.19
CA HIS A 371 20.58 10.87 9.31
C HIS A 371 20.29 11.27 7.84
N SER A 372 19.03 11.52 7.49
CA SER A 372 18.56 12.01 6.19
C SER A 372 18.51 13.53 6.02
N ALA A 373 18.81 14.34 7.05
CA ALA A 373 18.74 15.81 6.97
C ALA A 373 19.97 16.48 6.31
N VAL A 374 21.01 15.72 5.94
CA VAL A 374 22.06 16.20 5.03
C VAL A 374 21.65 15.80 3.61
N LYS A 375 20.78 16.63 3.02
CA LYS A 375 20.36 16.51 1.61
C LYS A 375 21.59 16.71 0.72
N GLY A 376 22.11 15.64 0.12
CA GLY A 376 23.19 15.72 -0.85
C GLY A 376 24.16 14.53 -0.90
N TYR A 377 24.12 13.62 0.06
CA TYR A 377 24.89 12.38 -0.03
C TYR A 377 23.92 11.21 -0.06
N GLY A 378 23.94 10.46 -1.16
CA GLY A 378 23.38 9.11 -1.21
C GLY A 378 24.00 8.22 -0.14
N GLU A 379 23.50 6.99 -0.02
CA GLU A 379 23.87 5.99 0.98
C GLU A 379 25.33 6.17 1.45
N HIS A 380 25.53 6.48 2.74
CA HIS A 380 26.83 6.85 3.30
C HIS A 380 27.92 5.79 3.03
N ALA A 381 27.53 4.54 2.77
CA ALA A 381 28.41 3.47 2.34
C ALA A 381 29.02 3.73 0.95
N ASP A 382 28.21 4.09 -0.04
CA ASP A 382 28.65 4.42 -1.40
C ASP A 382 29.55 5.66 -1.41
N TRP A 383 29.23 6.66 -0.57
CA TRP A 383 30.09 7.84 -0.45
C TRP A 383 31.45 7.50 0.18
N LEU A 384 31.47 6.67 1.22
CA LEU A 384 32.73 6.20 1.80
C LEU A 384 33.54 5.42 0.77
N GLU A 385 32.92 4.56 -0.03
CA GLU A 385 33.57 3.81 -1.10
C GLU A 385 34.14 4.74 -2.18
N VAL A 386 33.38 5.76 -2.61
CA VAL A 386 33.87 6.79 -3.55
C VAL A 386 35.03 7.59 -2.97
N VAL A 387 35.01 7.92 -1.67
CA VAL A 387 36.11 8.63 -0.99
C VAL A 387 37.35 7.73 -0.87
N GLU A 388 37.17 6.45 -0.52
CA GLU A 388 38.23 5.45 -0.45
C GLU A 388 38.88 5.25 -1.84
N GLN A 389 38.06 5.17 -2.89
CA GLN A 389 38.48 5.06 -4.28
C GLN A 389 39.30 6.28 -4.71
N ARG A 390 38.83 7.50 -4.41
CA ARG A 390 39.58 8.74 -4.70
C ARG A 390 40.91 8.81 -3.95
N ARG A 391 40.95 8.35 -2.69
CA ARG A 391 42.20 8.25 -1.92
C ARG A 391 43.15 7.23 -2.51
N ARG A 392 42.65 6.10 -3.03
CA ARG A 392 43.47 5.08 -3.70
C ARG A 392 44.11 5.62 -4.98
N VAL A 393 43.32 6.26 -5.84
CA VAL A 393 43.81 6.92 -7.07
C VAL A 393 44.83 8.01 -6.76
N ALA A 394 44.59 8.82 -5.71
CA ALA A 394 45.56 9.84 -5.28
C ALA A 394 46.90 9.23 -4.85
N ARG A 395 46.89 8.12 -4.08
CA ARG A 395 48.13 7.42 -3.69
C ARG A 395 48.86 6.82 -4.88
N GLU A 396 48.13 6.23 -5.84
CA GLU A 396 48.71 5.68 -7.07
C GLU A 396 49.32 6.78 -7.95
N SER A 397 48.65 7.93 -8.08
CA SER A 397 49.16 9.09 -8.82
C SER A 397 50.39 9.74 -8.16
N GLN A 398 50.46 9.75 -6.82
CA GLN A 398 51.64 10.21 -6.09
C GLN A 398 52.82 9.22 -6.20
N ALA A 399 52.54 7.92 -6.26
CA ALA A 399 53.56 6.90 -6.52
C ALA A 399 54.15 7.02 -7.94
N LEU A 400 53.36 7.48 -8.92
CA LEU A 400 53.81 7.75 -10.29
C LEU A 400 54.62 9.04 -10.43
N THR A 401 54.27 10.09 -9.67
CA THR A 401 54.96 11.39 -9.78
C THR A 401 56.31 11.45 -9.05
N HIS A 402 56.57 10.57 -8.07
CA HIS A 402 57.88 10.47 -7.43
C HIS A 402 58.95 9.73 -8.24
N ARG A 403 58.63 9.20 -9.43
CA ARG A 403 59.60 8.45 -10.27
C ARG A 403 60.09 9.17 -11.52
N SER A 404 59.72 10.44 -11.75
CA SER A 404 60.18 11.20 -12.91
C SER A 404 60.87 12.52 -12.51
N SER A 405 62.19 12.43 -12.38
CA SER A 405 63.19 13.41 -12.80
C SER A 405 62.92 14.90 -12.54
N ARG A 406 63.56 15.40 -11.48
CA ARG A 406 64.63 16.41 -11.53
C ARG A 406 65.00 16.93 -12.94
N SER A 407 64.40 18.04 -13.37
CA SER A 407 65.09 19.04 -14.20
C SER A 407 64.46 20.42 -14.06
N LYS A 408 65.34 21.39 -13.76
CA LYS A 408 65.07 22.81 -13.54
C LYS A 408 64.73 23.50 -14.86
N THR A 409 63.66 24.31 -14.89
CA THR A 409 63.61 25.71 -15.34
C THR A 409 62.15 26.19 -15.34
N LYS A 410 61.89 27.35 -14.73
CA LYS A 410 60.55 27.93 -14.51
C LYS A 410 60.41 29.13 -15.48
N PRO A 411 59.52 29.12 -16.49
CA PRO A 411 59.29 30.30 -17.32
C PRO A 411 58.32 31.27 -16.63
N PRO A 412 58.35 32.58 -16.98
CA PRO A 412 57.59 33.62 -16.30
C PRO A 412 56.10 33.53 -16.64
N LEU A 413 55.26 33.72 -15.63
CA LEU A 413 53.80 33.71 -15.71
C LEU A 413 53.31 34.93 -16.51
N GLN A 414 52.63 34.68 -17.64
CA GLN A 414 51.78 35.68 -18.26
C GLN A 414 50.43 35.76 -17.52
N PRO A 415 49.83 36.96 -17.39
CA PRO A 415 48.53 37.12 -16.76
C PRO A 415 47.45 36.41 -17.61
N MET A 416 46.76 35.44 -17.00
CA MET A 416 45.61 34.78 -17.62
C MET A 416 44.50 35.80 -17.86
N LYS A 417 43.96 35.82 -19.08
CA LYS A 417 42.72 36.54 -19.40
C LYS A 417 41.55 35.91 -18.61
N PRO A 418 40.58 36.70 -18.11
CA PRO A 418 39.43 36.18 -17.41
C PRO A 418 38.66 35.21 -18.32
N VAL A 419 38.26 34.09 -17.74
CA VAL A 419 37.58 32.99 -18.43
C VAL A 419 36.12 33.39 -18.64
N THR A 420 35.61 33.20 -19.85
CA THR A 420 34.25 33.52 -20.34
C THR A 420 33.11 33.07 -19.42
N TRP A 421 33.36 32.08 -18.56
CA TRP A 421 32.38 31.56 -17.61
C TRP A 421 31.91 32.58 -16.56
N GLN A 422 32.75 33.56 -16.19
CA GLN A 422 32.34 34.60 -15.25
C GLN A 422 31.31 35.56 -15.86
N GLU A 423 31.40 35.84 -17.16
CA GLU A 423 30.44 36.68 -17.87
C GLU A 423 29.11 35.95 -18.04
N GLU A 424 29.15 34.66 -18.40
CA GLU A 424 27.95 33.81 -18.49
C GLU A 424 27.22 33.65 -17.15
N CYS A 425 27.95 33.54 -16.03
CA CYS A 425 27.34 33.46 -14.70
C CYS A 425 26.67 34.78 -14.29
N VAL A 426 27.24 35.93 -14.65
CA VAL A 426 26.67 37.24 -14.33
C VAL A 426 25.40 37.49 -15.14
N GLU A 427 25.38 37.11 -16.42
CA GLU A 427 24.16 37.20 -17.24
C GLU A 427 23.04 36.30 -16.72
N MET A 428 23.36 35.05 -16.36
CA MET A 428 22.36 34.10 -15.86
C MET A 428 21.74 34.55 -14.52
N VAL A 429 22.54 35.14 -13.63
CA VAL A 429 22.05 35.72 -12.37
C VAL A 429 21.16 36.94 -12.63
N GLY A 430 21.48 37.75 -13.63
CA GLY A 430 20.64 38.88 -14.07
C GLY A 430 19.26 38.44 -14.56
N VAL A 431 19.20 37.40 -15.40
CA VAL A 431 17.94 36.84 -15.92
C VAL A 431 17.07 36.28 -14.78
N CYS A 432 17.67 35.52 -13.86
CA CYS A 432 16.93 34.98 -12.70
C CYS A 432 16.34 36.07 -11.81
N ARG A 433 17.08 37.16 -11.58
CA ARG A 433 16.60 38.30 -10.77
C ARG A 433 15.45 39.03 -11.45
N ASN A 434 15.49 39.21 -12.76
CA ASN A 434 14.40 39.85 -13.50
C ASN A 434 13.12 39.00 -13.49
N CYS A 435 13.22 37.68 -13.71
CA CYS A 435 12.07 36.78 -13.63
C CYS A 435 11.44 36.77 -12.23
N LEU A 436 12.26 36.75 -11.17
CA LEU A 436 11.77 36.80 -9.79
C LEU A 436 11.06 38.13 -9.49
N THR A 437 11.59 39.25 -9.99
CA THR A 437 10.98 40.58 -9.78
C THR A 437 9.64 40.69 -10.51
N GLN A 438 9.55 40.15 -11.74
CA GLN A 438 8.28 40.09 -12.48
C GLN A 438 7.24 39.21 -11.79
N ALA A 439 7.65 38.05 -11.25
CA ALA A 439 6.78 37.18 -10.50
C ALA A 439 6.26 37.83 -9.21
N ILE A 440 7.11 38.58 -8.50
CA ILE A 440 6.71 39.34 -7.30
C ILE A 440 5.73 40.46 -7.63
N ASN A 441 5.88 41.15 -8.76
CA ASN A 441 4.96 42.22 -9.16
C ASN A 441 3.62 41.71 -9.71
N ALA A 442 3.57 40.45 -10.15
CA ALA A 442 2.35 39.83 -10.67
C ALA A 442 1.46 39.23 -9.56
N ILE A 443 2.04 38.96 -8.39
CA ILE A 443 1.35 38.55 -7.15
C ILE A 443 0.90 39.80 -6.41
#